data_AF-A0A366KH24-F1
#
_entry.id   AF-A0A366KH24-F1
#
_cell.length_a   1.000
_cell.length_b   1.000
_cell.length_c   1.000
_cell.angle_alpha   90.00
_cell.angle_beta   90.00
_cell.angle_gamma   90.00
#
_symmetry.space_group_name_H-M   'P 1'
#
loop_
_entity.id
_entity.type
_entity.pdbx_description
1 polymer ?
#
loop_
_entity_poly.entity_id
_entity_poly.type
_entity_poly.pdbx_seq_one_letter_code
_entity_poly.pdbx_strand_id
1 'polypeptide(L)'
;MNRPTTGTTGNHTLSPESLARALLTYCVDGPDALLHATLLGAGGAQELLEALRETSVSQFIEGRSSRGMAHLDGMFLSGLARWGRHADQRSMTRFHRAASKWRQRLASLNSAGSEDLIAWLTGNGHFWVIGPDDPSWPDQLGDLATRSDWAPPLCLWGRGDPAALVSCPTPLAVVGSRSCNDYGRFVARQVGLKAAEGGHLVVSGGAFGADANAHWGALSAARDGAPPPGRTVAVFAGGLDHMGPRHNAGLFAAIERQGGALISELPPGTIPEARRFLLRNRIIAALARTVVVAQARHRSGALNTATWAAELGREVYAAPGGIDNPENTGCNHLIHDGKAMILISANNLEGICHASHEPIGESPTPTAGPGTTQVQAGLTECVTEPTVASAARPTDGNHGCDDDGRSKKSRKDLPEEQRTLLKAVRACRARHLEATCENVSALLEQEGHPAYTLQEVLQTAGAMELTGLLASEGGVLTPTRDGQEKERR
;
A
#
# COMPACT_ATOMS: atom_id res chain seq x y z
N MET A 1 -33.74 21.82 5.33
CA MET A 1 -32.27 21.62 5.38
C MET A 1 -32.01 20.33 6.14
N ASN A 2 -31.75 19.23 5.44
CA ASN A 2 -31.49 17.95 6.11
C ASN A 2 -30.01 17.82 6.42
N ARG A 3 -29.68 17.38 7.65
CA ARG A 3 -28.34 16.89 7.98
C ARG A 3 -28.02 15.68 7.08
N PRO A 4 -26.79 15.53 6.57
CA PRO A 4 -26.37 14.29 5.96
C PRO A 4 -26.34 13.20 7.05
N THR A 5 -26.92 12.05 6.75
CA THR A 5 -26.80 10.84 7.57
C THR A 5 -25.34 10.38 7.55
N THR A 6 -24.69 10.39 8.70
CA THR A 6 -23.39 9.75 8.90
C THR A 6 -23.53 8.26 8.61
N GLY A 7 -22.90 7.79 7.54
CA GLY A 7 -22.81 6.35 7.27
C GLY A 7 -22.10 5.66 8.42
N THR A 8 -22.62 4.52 8.85
CA THR A 8 -22.13 3.77 10.01
C THR A 8 -20.74 3.21 9.70
N THR A 9 -19.69 3.93 10.06
CA THR A 9 -18.37 3.31 10.27
C THR A 9 -18.52 2.38 11.46
N GLY A 10 -18.70 1.08 11.20
CA GLY A 10 -18.65 0.05 12.24
C GLY A 10 -17.36 0.24 13.02
N ASN A 11 -17.46 0.27 14.35
CA ASN A 11 -16.38 0.69 15.23
C ASN A 11 -15.34 -0.45 15.39
N HIS A 12 -14.64 -0.79 14.29
CA HIS A 12 -13.57 -1.79 14.26
C HIS A 12 -12.54 -1.42 15.31
N THR A 13 -12.56 -2.18 16.40
CA THR A 13 -11.73 -1.93 17.56
C THR A 13 -10.36 -2.50 17.27
N LEU A 14 -9.36 -1.63 17.20
CA LEU A 14 -7.99 -2.01 16.84
C LEU A 14 -7.44 -2.99 17.88
N SER A 15 -7.23 -4.25 17.47
CA SER A 15 -6.69 -5.28 18.36
C SER A 15 -5.25 -4.94 18.80
N PRO A 16 -4.79 -5.42 19.96
CA PRO A 16 -3.41 -5.21 20.40
C PRO A 16 -2.35 -5.76 19.43
N GLU A 17 -2.66 -6.87 18.74
CA GLU A 17 -1.81 -7.48 17.70
C GLU A 17 -1.79 -6.63 16.42
N SER A 18 -2.96 -6.17 15.95
CA SER A 18 -3.07 -5.26 14.81
C SER A 18 -2.43 -3.88 15.08
N LEU A 19 -2.52 -3.35 16.31
CA LEU A 19 -1.80 -2.15 16.74
C LEU A 19 -0.27 -2.37 16.69
N ALA A 20 0.21 -3.51 17.20
CA ALA A 20 1.63 -3.83 17.16
C ALA A 20 2.12 -3.96 15.71
N ARG A 21 1.34 -4.62 14.83
CA ARG A 21 1.61 -4.71 13.39
C ARG A 21 1.67 -3.34 12.73
N ALA A 22 0.74 -2.44 13.04
CA ALA A 22 0.73 -1.08 12.51
C ALA A 22 1.98 -0.27 12.92
N LEU A 23 2.40 -0.38 14.18
CA LEU A 23 3.62 0.24 14.69
C LEU A 23 4.89 -0.36 14.06
N LEU A 24 4.95 -1.68 13.87
CA LEU A 24 6.04 -2.35 13.17
C LEU A 24 6.10 -1.95 11.69
N THR A 25 4.94 -1.82 11.01
CA THR A 25 4.84 -1.32 9.64
C THR A 25 5.32 0.12 9.49
N TYR A 26 5.19 0.97 10.53
CA TYR A 26 5.85 2.27 10.55
C TYR A 26 7.37 2.16 10.70
N CYS A 27 7.86 1.17 11.45
CA CYS A 27 9.30 0.95 11.64
C CYS A 27 10.02 0.48 10.37
N VAL A 28 9.34 -0.28 9.49
CA VAL A 28 9.83 -0.63 8.14
C VAL A 28 9.36 0.39 7.09
N ASP A 29 10.13 0.69 6.04
CA ASP A 29 9.72 1.70 5.02
C ASP A 29 9.17 1.05 3.74
N GLY A 30 8.31 0.03 3.97
CA GLY A 30 7.82 -0.91 2.97
C GLY A 30 8.08 -2.37 3.40
N PRO A 31 7.93 -3.33 2.47
CA PRO A 31 8.08 -4.76 2.76
C PRO A 31 9.51 -5.09 3.21
N ASP A 32 9.64 -5.79 4.34
CA ASP A 32 10.93 -6.16 4.93
C ASP A 32 10.95 -7.66 5.25
N ALA A 33 11.70 -8.42 4.46
CA ALA A 33 11.85 -9.86 4.63
C ALA A 33 12.53 -10.25 5.96
N LEU A 34 13.40 -9.40 6.52
CA LEU A 34 14.05 -9.68 7.80
C LEU A 34 13.07 -9.50 8.95
N LEU A 35 12.21 -8.48 8.90
CA LEU A 35 11.13 -8.32 9.87
C LEU A 35 10.12 -9.48 9.77
N HIS A 36 9.73 -9.88 8.55
CA HIS A 36 8.83 -11.02 8.35
C HIS A 36 9.42 -12.31 8.91
N ALA A 37 10.70 -12.61 8.64
CA ALA A 37 11.40 -13.73 9.25
C ALA A 37 11.38 -13.66 10.78
N THR A 38 11.64 -12.49 11.36
CA THR A 38 11.61 -12.32 12.84
C THR A 38 10.19 -12.57 13.39
N LEU A 39 9.15 -12.05 12.73
CA LEU A 39 7.76 -12.22 13.12
C LEU A 39 7.30 -13.68 13.02
N LEU A 40 7.77 -14.44 12.02
CA LEU A 40 7.50 -15.88 11.93
C LEU A 40 8.06 -16.68 13.10
N GLY A 41 9.11 -16.19 13.78
CA GLY A 41 9.72 -16.86 14.93
C GLY A 41 9.21 -16.41 16.30
N ALA A 42 8.52 -15.27 16.36
CA ALA A 42 7.83 -14.76 17.54
C ALA A 42 6.50 -15.51 17.81
N GLY A 43 5.93 -15.29 18.99
CA GLY A 43 4.55 -15.65 19.34
C GLY A 43 3.50 -14.63 18.88
N GLY A 44 3.93 -13.43 18.46
CA GLY A 44 3.07 -12.38 17.91
C GLY A 44 3.85 -11.09 17.62
N ALA A 45 3.20 -10.12 16.98
CA ALA A 45 3.78 -8.81 16.73
C ALA A 45 3.98 -8.00 18.02
N GLN A 46 3.12 -8.21 19.03
CA GLN A 46 3.28 -7.58 20.36
C GLN A 46 4.63 -7.94 21.01
N GLU A 47 5.00 -9.22 21.00
CA GLU A 47 6.23 -9.72 21.61
C GLU A 47 7.49 -9.16 20.89
N LEU A 48 7.47 -9.14 19.56
CA LEU A 48 8.54 -8.56 18.74
C LEU A 48 8.69 -7.05 19.01
N LEU A 49 7.57 -6.32 19.11
CA LEU A 49 7.57 -4.90 19.43
C LEU A 49 8.11 -4.61 20.83
N GLU A 50 7.82 -5.46 21.82
CA GLU A 50 8.35 -5.37 23.18
C GLU A 50 9.86 -5.64 23.20
N ALA A 51 10.34 -6.71 22.55
CA ALA A 51 11.77 -7.00 22.42
C ALA A 51 12.55 -5.88 21.71
N LEU A 52 11.96 -5.22 20.71
CA LEU A 52 12.51 -3.99 20.13
C LEU A 52 12.59 -2.87 21.17
N ARG A 53 11.54 -2.60 21.95
CA ARG A 53 11.53 -1.54 22.98
C ARG A 53 12.62 -1.75 24.05
N GLU A 54 12.83 -2.99 24.49
CA GLU A 54 13.90 -3.35 25.46
C GLU A 54 15.32 -3.12 24.93
N THR A 55 15.52 -3.03 23.61
CA THR A 55 16.84 -2.84 23.00
C THR A 55 17.21 -1.36 22.92
N SER A 56 18.44 -0.99 23.32
CA SER A 56 18.94 0.40 23.22
C SER A 56 19.68 0.66 21.91
N VAL A 57 19.61 1.91 21.40
CA VAL A 57 20.27 2.28 20.14
C VAL A 57 21.79 2.14 20.21
N SER A 58 22.40 2.49 21.35
CA SER A 58 23.85 2.41 21.55
C SER A 58 24.39 0.97 21.58
N GLN A 59 23.60 -0.01 22.03
CA GLN A 59 24.02 -1.42 22.11
C GLN A 59 24.31 -2.03 20.74
N PHE A 60 23.59 -1.62 19.69
CA PHE A 60 23.86 -2.04 18.31
C PHE A 60 25.22 -1.56 17.78
N ILE A 61 25.77 -0.47 18.30
CA ILE A 61 27.05 0.10 17.88
C ILE A 61 28.21 -0.56 18.63
N GLU A 62 28.02 -0.87 19.92
CA GLU A 62 29.06 -1.44 20.79
C GLU A 62 29.13 -2.98 20.79
N GLY A 63 28.23 -3.67 20.07
CA GLY A 63 28.21 -5.14 20.00
C GLY A 63 27.87 -5.83 21.34
N ARG A 64 27.28 -5.09 22.29
CA ARG A 64 26.90 -5.63 23.62
C ARG A 64 25.52 -6.27 23.53
N SER A 65 25.43 -7.58 23.75
CA SER A 65 24.15 -8.30 23.78
C SER A 65 23.33 -7.88 25.01
N SER A 66 22.17 -7.27 24.75
CA SER A 66 21.13 -7.04 25.77
C SER A 66 20.10 -8.16 25.75
N ARG A 67 19.25 -8.23 26.78
CA ARG A 67 18.14 -9.21 26.85
C ARG A 67 17.22 -9.09 25.63
N GLY A 68 16.80 -7.88 25.27
CA GLY A 68 15.99 -7.63 24.07
C GLY A 68 16.69 -8.05 22.78
N MET A 69 18.00 -7.79 22.64
CA MET A 69 18.74 -8.17 21.43
C MET A 69 18.90 -9.69 21.30
N ALA A 70 19.21 -10.39 22.40
CA ALA A 70 19.27 -11.85 22.42
C ALA A 70 17.89 -12.48 22.11
N HIS A 71 16.80 -11.83 22.53
CA HIS A 71 15.45 -12.27 22.22
C HIS A 71 15.12 -12.10 20.73
N LEU A 72 15.45 -10.94 20.14
CA LEU A 72 15.31 -10.67 18.71
C LEU A 72 16.13 -11.64 17.84
N ASP A 73 17.36 -11.96 18.24
CA ASP A 73 18.18 -12.98 17.58
C ASP A 73 17.52 -14.36 17.63
N GLY A 74 16.95 -14.75 18.78
CA GLY A 74 16.19 -15.99 18.93
C GLY A 74 14.96 -16.06 18.00
N MET A 75 14.17 -14.99 17.95
CA MET A 75 13.03 -14.87 17.04
C MET A 75 13.48 -14.98 15.57
N PHE A 76 14.50 -14.22 15.16
CA PHE A 76 14.97 -14.23 13.77
C PHE A 76 15.52 -15.59 13.33
N LEU A 77 16.29 -16.26 14.19
CA LEU A 77 16.81 -17.62 13.92
C LEU A 77 15.70 -18.67 13.85
N SER A 78 14.75 -18.64 14.80
CA SER A 78 13.57 -19.50 14.83
C SER A 78 12.71 -19.33 13.58
N GLY A 79 12.44 -18.08 13.19
CA GLY A 79 11.58 -17.75 12.06
C GLY A 79 12.23 -17.97 10.70
N LEU A 80 13.55 -17.75 10.55
CA LEU A 80 14.28 -18.21 9.36
C LEU A 80 14.17 -19.73 9.19
N ALA A 81 14.32 -20.51 10.26
CA ALA A 81 14.16 -21.96 10.21
C ALA A 81 12.73 -22.37 9.82
N ARG A 82 11.71 -21.72 10.38
CA ARG A 82 10.30 -21.90 9.99
C ARG A 82 10.03 -21.53 8.52
N TRP A 83 10.73 -20.54 7.98
CA TRP A 83 10.67 -20.15 6.57
C TRP A 83 11.52 -21.03 5.63
N GLY A 84 12.10 -22.13 6.15
CA GLY A 84 12.92 -23.06 5.37
C GLY A 84 14.30 -22.51 5.00
N ARG A 85 14.89 -21.65 5.85
CA ARG A 85 16.17 -20.98 5.62
C ARG A 85 17.13 -21.15 6.79
N HIS A 86 18.41 -20.92 6.53
CA HIS A 86 19.46 -20.91 7.55
C HIS A 86 20.11 -19.53 7.62
N ALA A 87 20.43 -19.08 8.82
CA ALA A 87 21.23 -17.87 9.00
C ALA A 87 22.72 -18.15 8.77
N ASP A 88 23.39 -17.20 8.13
CA ASP A 88 24.85 -17.09 8.13
C ASP A 88 25.27 -15.78 8.83
N GLN A 89 26.58 -15.60 9.03
CA GLN A 89 27.12 -14.40 9.69
C GLN A 89 26.74 -13.10 8.95
N ARG A 90 26.60 -13.14 7.62
CA ARG A 90 26.18 -12.00 6.81
C ARG A 90 24.71 -11.65 7.04
N SER A 91 23.85 -12.66 7.17
CA SER A 91 22.43 -12.53 7.46
C SER A 91 22.20 -11.93 8.85
N MET A 92 22.91 -12.42 9.88
CA MET A 92 22.88 -11.81 11.22
C MET A 92 23.35 -10.35 11.20
N THR A 93 24.44 -10.04 10.50
CA THR A 93 24.94 -8.65 10.37
C THR A 93 23.94 -7.73 9.68
N ARG A 94 23.21 -8.22 8.67
CA ARG A 94 22.12 -7.48 7.99
C ARG A 94 20.92 -7.30 8.91
N PHE A 95 20.52 -8.34 9.62
CA PHE A 95 19.45 -8.31 10.61
C PHE A 95 19.70 -7.29 11.72
N HIS A 96 20.88 -7.33 12.36
CA HIS A 96 21.27 -6.37 13.41
C HIS A 96 21.20 -4.91 12.92
N ARG A 97 21.65 -4.66 11.69
CA ARG A 97 21.55 -3.34 11.05
C ARG A 97 20.10 -2.92 10.75
N ALA A 98 19.23 -3.86 10.39
CA ALA A 98 17.81 -3.61 10.16
C ALA A 98 17.08 -3.32 11.49
N ALA A 99 17.25 -4.19 12.49
CA ALA A 99 16.71 -4.05 13.85
C ALA A 99 17.11 -2.71 14.51
N SER A 100 18.36 -2.27 14.32
CA SER A 100 18.82 -0.95 14.77
C SER A 100 18.02 0.20 14.15
N LYS A 101 17.75 0.15 12.84
CA LYS A 101 16.93 1.14 12.13
C LYS A 101 15.46 1.09 12.56
N TRP A 102 14.89 -0.11 12.71
CA TRP A 102 13.52 -0.28 13.21
C TRP A 102 13.39 0.33 14.61
N ARG A 103 14.35 0.06 15.50
CA ARG A 103 14.37 0.64 16.85
C ARG A 103 14.54 2.16 16.85
N GLN A 104 15.36 2.71 15.96
CA GLN A 104 15.52 4.17 15.82
C GLN A 104 14.18 4.84 15.41
N ARG A 105 13.43 4.24 14.49
CA ARG A 105 12.11 4.76 14.07
C ARG A 105 11.03 4.55 15.13
N LEU A 106 11.07 3.44 15.86
CA LEU A 106 10.20 3.24 17.03
C LEU A 106 10.47 4.29 18.12
N ALA A 107 11.75 4.65 18.35
CA ALA A 107 12.12 5.65 19.33
C ALA A 107 11.57 7.05 19.01
N SER A 108 11.37 7.41 17.74
CA SER A 108 10.71 8.67 17.35
C SER A 108 9.20 8.71 17.62
N LEU A 109 8.56 7.57 17.96
CA LEU A 109 7.16 7.52 18.40
C LEU A 109 7.00 7.55 19.93
N ASN A 110 8.08 7.29 20.70
CA ASN A 110 8.01 7.09 22.16
C ASN A 110 7.61 8.35 22.98
N SER A 111 7.48 9.52 22.35
CA SER A 111 6.96 10.74 23.00
C SER A 111 5.43 10.87 22.97
N ALA A 112 4.73 9.99 22.23
CA ALA A 112 3.28 9.97 22.14
C ALA A 112 2.66 8.94 23.09
N GLY A 113 1.48 9.22 23.65
CA GLY A 113 0.71 8.26 24.43
C GLY A 113 0.12 7.15 23.55
N SER A 114 -0.31 6.04 24.17
CA SER A 114 -0.97 4.95 23.44
C SER A 114 -2.24 5.42 22.72
N GLU A 115 -3.00 6.33 23.34
CA GLU A 115 -4.20 6.93 22.76
C GLU A 115 -3.85 7.82 21.55
N ASP A 116 -2.82 8.67 21.65
CA ASP A 116 -2.33 9.49 20.53
C ASP A 116 -1.88 8.64 19.34
N LEU A 117 -1.20 7.51 19.61
CA LEU A 117 -0.75 6.59 18.57
C LEU A 117 -1.94 5.90 17.88
N ILE A 118 -2.94 5.44 18.63
CA ILE A 118 -4.17 4.87 18.06
C ILE A 118 -4.93 5.93 17.25
N ALA A 119 -5.05 7.15 17.77
CA ALA A 119 -5.68 8.27 17.08
C ALA A 119 -4.95 8.61 15.77
N TRP A 120 -3.62 8.70 15.78
CA TRP A 120 -2.84 8.92 14.56
C TRP A 120 -3.00 7.77 13.55
N LEU A 121 -2.82 6.52 13.98
CA LEU A 121 -2.88 5.33 13.12
C LEU A 121 -4.26 5.14 12.46
N THR A 122 -5.34 5.46 13.18
CA THR A 122 -6.72 5.41 12.68
C THR A 122 -7.18 6.71 12.03
N GLY A 123 -6.34 7.75 11.96
CA GLY A 123 -6.73 9.07 11.46
C GLY A 123 -7.91 9.69 12.22
N ASN A 124 -7.93 9.54 13.55
CA ASN A 124 -9.04 9.87 14.46
C ASN A 124 -10.33 9.09 14.15
N GLY A 125 -10.20 7.78 13.90
CA GLY A 125 -11.32 6.90 13.53
C GLY A 125 -11.78 7.01 12.07
N HIS A 126 -11.07 7.75 11.21
CA HIS A 126 -11.34 7.78 9.77
C HIS A 126 -10.85 6.54 9.02
N PHE A 127 -9.92 5.77 9.59
CA PHE A 127 -9.36 4.55 9.02
C PHE A 127 -9.52 3.39 10.01
N TRP A 128 -10.00 2.24 9.53
CA TRP A 128 -9.79 0.98 10.23
C TRP A 128 -8.39 0.44 9.94
N VAL A 129 -7.88 -0.40 10.85
CA VAL A 129 -6.62 -1.12 10.65
C VAL A 129 -6.82 -2.58 11.07
N ILE A 130 -6.49 -3.50 10.19
CA ILE A 130 -6.67 -4.95 10.39
C ILE A 130 -5.36 -5.70 10.13
N GLY A 131 -5.12 -6.76 10.87
CA GLY A 131 -4.06 -7.74 10.67
C GLY A 131 -4.63 -9.14 10.39
N PRO A 132 -3.77 -10.17 10.27
CA PRO A 132 -4.19 -11.57 10.07
C PRO A 132 -5.06 -12.17 11.18
N ASP A 133 -5.28 -11.45 12.28
CA ASP A 133 -6.19 -11.81 13.37
C ASP A 133 -7.64 -11.31 13.16
N ASP A 134 -7.89 -10.44 12.19
CA ASP A 134 -9.24 -9.94 11.86
C ASP A 134 -9.95 -10.86 10.85
N PRO A 135 -11.23 -11.21 11.04
CA PRO A 135 -12.01 -12.03 10.08
C PRO A 135 -12.13 -11.45 8.66
N SER A 136 -11.83 -10.16 8.48
CA SER A 136 -11.84 -9.45 7.20
C SER A 136 -10.48 -9.52 6.48
N TRP A 137 -9.48 -10.21 7.05
CA TRP A 137 -8.17 -10.35 6.46
C TRP A 137 -8.20 -11.26 5.21
N PRO A 138 -7.68 -10.81 4.06
CA PRO A 138 -7.60 -11.64 2.87
C PRO A 138 -6.36 -12.54 2.92
N ASP A 139 -6.55 -13.80 3.30
CA ASP A 139 -5.50 -14.83 3.44
C ASP A 139 -4.59 -14.97 2.21
N GLN A 140 -5.09 -14.68 1.00
CA GLN A 140 -4.32 -14.75 -0.24
C GLN A 140 -3.10 -13.79 -0.25
N LEU A 141 -3.06 -12.79 0.64
CA LEU A 141 -1.85 -11.98 0.86
C LEU A 141 -0.67 -12.78 1.42
N GLY A 142 -0.93 -13.90 2.10
CA GLY A 142 0.10 -14.80 2.62
C GLY A 142 1.01 -15.37 1.52
N ASP A 143 0.51 -15.52 0.30
CA ASP A 143 1.27 -16.02 -0.86
C ASP A 143 2.48 -15.12 -1.21
N LEU A 144 2.48 -13.85 -0.78
CA LEU A 144 3.62 -12.95 -0.94
C LEU A 144 4.87 -13.38 -0.13
N ALA A 145 4.71 -14.30 0.83
CA ALA A 145 5.82 -14.92 1.58
C ALA A 145 6.53 -16.06 0.81
N THR A 146 6.03 -16.48 -0.36
CA THR A 146 6.68 -17.52 -1.19
C THR A 146 8.06 -17.08 -1.69
N ARG A 147 8.24 -15.79 -1.99
CA ARG A 147 9.53 -15.21 -2.38
C ARG A 147 10.41 -14.90 -1.17
N SER A 148 11.69 -15.27 -1.26
CA SER A 148 12.67 -15.07 -0.19
C SER A 148 13.10 -13.61 0.02
N ASP A 149 12.87 -12.77 -0.98
CA ASP A 149 13.27 -11.37 -1.03
C ASP A 149 12.13 -10.39 -0.71
N TRP A 150 10.95 -10.90 -0.36
CA TRP A 150 9.74 -10.11 -0.08
C TRP A 150 9.03 -10.55 1.21
N ALA A 151 8.00 -9.78 1.59
CA ALA A 151 7.17 -10.03 2.76
C ALA A 151 5.70 -9.69 2.46
N PRO A 152 4.72 -10.42 3.00
CA PRO A 152 3.32 -10.00 3.01
C PRO A 152 3.15 -8.72 3.86
N PRO A 153 2.10 -7.91 3.62
CA PRO A 153 1.74 -6.81 4.52
C PRO A 153 1.53 -7.31 5.96
N LEU A 154 2.05 -6.60 6.96
CA LEU A 154 1.83 -6.98 8.36
C LEU A 154 0.39 -6.70 8.81
N CYS A 155 -0.19 -5.64 8.25
CA CYS A 155 -1.54 -5.12 8.45
C CYS A 155 -1.98 -4.31 7.21
N LEU A 156 -3.25 -3.96 7.15
CA LEU A 156 -3.83 -3.04 6.16
C LEU A 156 -4.56 -1.91 6.89
N TRP A 157 -4.37 -0.68 6.40
CA TRP A 157 -5.28 0.44 6.66
C TRP A 157 -6.40 0.42 5.64
N GLY A 158 -7.60 0.86 6.03
CA GLY A 158 -8.70 0.96 5.10
C GLY A 158 -9.79 1.97 5.44
N ARG A 159 -10.60 2.26 4.42
CA ARG A 159 -11.86 3.00 4.46
C ARG A 159 -12.94 2.25 3.70
N GLY A 160 -14.20 2.54 4.01
CA GLY A 160 -15.32 1.73 3.53
C GLY A 160 -15.46 0.45 4.36
N ASP A 161 -16.04 -0.59 3.78
CA ASP A 161 -16.36 -1.84 4.48
C ASP A 161 -15.22 -2.86 4.35
N PRO A 162 -14.54 -3.27 5.45
CA PRO A 162 -13.45 -4.25 5.38
C PRO A 162 -13.93 -5.63 4.93
N ALA A 163 -15.20 -6.01 5.14
CA ALA A 163 -15.74 -7.28 4.65
C ALA A 163 -15.72 -7.38 3.11
N ALA A 164 -15.56 -6.25 2.40
CA ALA A 164 -15.32 -6.24 0.95
C ALA A 164 -14.06 -7.02 0.54
N LEU A 165 -13.06 -7.18 1.42
CA LEU A 165 -11.84 -7.94 1.13
C LEU A 165 -12.06 -9.45 1.07
N VAL A 166 -13.08 -9.95 1.78
CA VAL A 166 -13.41 -11.39 1.90
C VAL A 166 -14.76 -11.74 1.26
N SER A 167 -15.42 -10.79 0.59
CA SER A 167 -16.76 -11.00 0.00
C SER A 167 -16.78 -11.93 -1.22
N CYS A 168 -15.64 -12.44 -1.66
CA CYS A 168 -15.48 -13.31 -2.83
C CYS A 168 -14.26 -14.23 -2.62
N PRO A 169 -14.40 -15.56 -2.81
CA PRO A 169 -13.31 -16.51 -2.55
C PRO A 169 -12.17 -16.40 -3.57
N THR A 170 -12.47 -15.98 -4.80
CA THR A 170 -11.50 -15.82 -5.89
C THR A 170 -11.73 -14.50 -6.65
N PRO A 171 -11.22 -13.37 -6.13
CA PRO A 171 -11.38 -12.04 -6.72
C PRO A 171 -10.72 -11.90 -8.10
N LEU A 172 -11.21 -10.94 -8.89
CA LEU A 172 -10.67 -10.56 -10.19
C LEU A 172 -9.96 -9.20 -10.07
N ALA A 173 -8.68 -9.13 -10.43
CA ALA A 173 -8.01 -7.85 -10.63
C ALA A 173 -8.14 -7.36 -12.07
N VAL A 174 -8.35 -6.06 -12.27
CA VAL A 174 -8.35 -5.43 -13.59
C VAL A 174 -7.38 -4.25 -13.57
N VAL A 175 -6.40 -4.24 -14.46
CA VAL A 175 -5.32 -3.24 -14.50
C VAL A 175 -5.01 -2.79 -15.93
N GLY A 176 -4.35 -1.64 -16.08
CA GLY A 176 -3.91 -1.18 -17.40
C GLY A 176 -3.22 0.18 -17.41
N SER A 177 -3.11 0.76 -18.60
CA SER A 177 -2.51 2.07 -18.83
C SER A 177 -3.32 3.18 -18.18
N ARG A 178 -2.64 4.14 -17.55
CA ARG A 178 -3.24 5.39 -17.03
C ARG A 178 -3.77 6.29 -18.14
N SER A 179 -3.21 6.14 -19.35
CA SER A 179 -3.57 6.88 -20.56
C SER A 179 -4.26 5.97 -21.60
N CYS A 180 -5.03 4.96 -21.15
CA CYS A 180 -5.72 4.07 -22.08
C CYS A 180 -6.72 4.83 -22.98
N ASN A 181 -6.78 4.38 -24.23
CA ASN A 181 -7.73 4.88 -25.24
C ASN A 181 -9.12 4.25 -25.01
N ASP A 182 -10.10 4.61 -25.85
CA ASP A 182 -11.49 4.18 -25.65
C ASP A 182 -11.67 2.66 -25.70
N TYR A 183 -10.85 1.93 -26.46
CA TYR A 183 -10.80 0.46 -26.40
C TYR A 183 -10.38 -0.03 -25.00
N GLY A 184 -9.26 0.48 -24.46
CA GLY A 184 -8.79 0.06 -23.13
C GLY A 184 -9.73 0.45 -21.99
N ARG A 185 -10.42 1.60 -22.12
CA ARG A 185 -11.48 2.03 -21.20
C ARG A 185 -12.70 1.11 -21.27
N PHE A 186 -13.15 0.78 -22.48
CA PHE A 186 -14.25 -0.15 -22.71
C PHE A 186 -13.94 -1.52 -22.11
N VAL A 187 -12.77 -2.12 -22.41
CA VAL A 187 -12.40 -3.43 -21.87
C VAL A 187 -12.37 -3.40 -20.34
N ALA A 188 -11.68 -2.43 -19.73
CA ALA A 188 -11.61 -2.35 -18.27
C ALA A 188 -13.00 -2.21 -17.63
N ARG A 189 -13.85 -1.34 -18.18
CA ARG A 189 -15.21 -1.11 -17.66
C ARG A 189 -16.12 -2.31 -17.83
N GLN A 190 -16.08 -2.98 -18.99
CA GLN A 190 -16.93 -4.15 -19.25
C GLN A 190 -16.52 -5.37 -18.43
N VAL A 191 -15.21 -5.61 -18.28
CA VAL A 191 -14.70 -6.70 -17.41
C VAL A 191 -15.08 -6.44 -15.95
N GLY A 192 -14.89 -5.21 -15.45
CA GLY A 192 -15.31 -4.83 -14.09
C GLY A 192 -16.82 -4.97 -13.87
N LEU A 193 -17.63 -4.54 -14.84
CA LEU A 193 -19.09 -4.71 -14.82
C LEU A 193 -19.48 -6.19 -14.79
N LYS A 194 -18.95 -7.01 -15.69
CA LYS A 194 -19.32 -8.42 -15.82
C LYS A 194 -18.88 -9.26 -14.64
N ALA A 195 -17.74 -8.95 -14.04
CA ALA A 195 -17.28 -9.61 -12.83
C ALA A 195 -18.21 -9.32 -11.64
N ALA A 196 -18.59 -8.06 -11.46
CA ALA A 196 -19.53 -7.66 -10.40
C ALA A 196 -20.97 -8.14 -10.66
N GLU A 197 -21.44 -8.21 -11.90
CA GLU A 197 -22.71 -8.87 -12.25
C GLU A 197 -22.71 -10.38 -11.92
N GLY A 198 -21.53 -11.02 -11.86
CA GLY A 198 -21.34 -12.40 -11.36
C GLY A 198 -21.13 -12.52 -9.84
N GLY A 199 -21.14 -11.41 -9.10
CA GLY A 199 -20.90 -11.38 -7.65
C GLY A 199 -19.42 -11.29 -7.23
N HIS A 200 -18.49 -11.27 -8.19
CA HIS A 200 -17.06 -11.33 -7.91
C HIS A 200 -16.50 -9.97 -7.45
N LEU A 201 -15.57 -10.01 -6.49
CA LEU A 201 -14.84 -8.82 -6.05
C LEU A 201 -13.91 -8.32 -7.17
N VAL A 202 -14.04 -7.04 -7.54
CA VAL A 202 -13.14 -6.36 -8.49
C VAL A 202 -12.06 -5.59 -7.75
N VAL A 203 -10.80 -5.99 -7.91
CA VAL A 203 -9.63 -5.33 -7.30
C VAL A 203 -8.90 -4.47 -8.33
N SER A 204 -8.53 -3.23 -7.98
CA SER A 204 -7.66 -2.42 -8.82
C SER A 204 -6.92 -1.34 -8.02
N GLY A 205 -6.17 -0.47 -8.72
CA GLY A 205 -5.26 0.49 -8.12
C GLY A 205 -5.78 1.93 -8.01
N GLY A 206 -7.06 2.19 -8.27
CA GLY A 206 -7.68 3.52 -8.18
C GLY A 206 -7.09 4.61 -9.10
N ALA A 207 -6.16 4.27 -10.00
CA ALA A 207 -5.49 5.24 -10.87
C ALA A 207 -6.38 5.77 -12.00
N PHE A 208 -5.87 6.70 -12.80
CA PHE A 208 -6.50 7.07 -14.08
C PHE A 208 -6.56 5.88 -15.05
N GLY A 209 -7.37 6.03 -16.11
CA GLY A 209 -7.42 5.06 -17.19
C GLY A 209 -8.12 3.76 -16.77
N ALA A 210 -7.45 2.63 -16.97
CA ALA A 210 -8.05 1.31 -16.80
C ALA A 210 -8.59 1.08 -15.37
N ASP A 211 -7.79 1.38 -14.34
CA ASP A 211 -8.17 1.17 -12.93
C ASP A 211 -9.50 1.85 -12.58
N ALA A 212 -9.63 3.16 -12.86
CA ALA A 212 -10.87 3.90 -12.63
C ALA A 212 -12.06 3.34 -13.43
N ASN A 213 -11.84 2.92 -14.68
CA ASN A 213 -12.89 2.36 -15.52
C ASN A 213 -13.37 0.99 -14.99
N ALA A 214 -12.46 0.15 -14.48
CA ALA A 214 -12.82 -1.12 -13.86
C ALA A 214 -13.70 -0.93 -12.62
N HIS A 215 -13.32 -0.02 -11.71
CA HIS A 215 -14.14 0.32 -10.54
C HIS A 215 -15.50 0.90 -10.96
N TRP A 216 -15.55 1.84 -11.92
CA TRP A 216 -16.83 2.36 -12.44
C TRP A 216 -17.69 1.29 -13.13
N GLY A 217 -17.07 0.27 -13.74
CA GLY A 217 -17.74 -0.93 -14.24
C GLY A 217 -18.42 -1.69 -13.12
N ALA A 218 -17.66 -2.07 -12.09
CA ALA A 218 -18.18 -2.80 -10.93
C ALA A 218 -19.33 -2.04 -10.24
N LEU A 219 -19.15 -0.73 -10.00
CA LEU A 219 -20.16 0.17 -9.42
C LEU A 219 -21.38 0.41 -10.33
N SER A 220 -21.36 -0.04 -11.59
CA SER A 220 -22.50 0.00 -12.52
C SER A 220 -23.29 -1.32 -12.54
N ALA A 221 -22.88 -2.36 -11.79
CA ALA A 221 -23.51 -3.67 -11.80
C ALA A 221 -24.80 -3.76 -10.95
N ALA A 222 -25.00 -2.82 -10.03
CA ALA A 222 -26.22 -2.75 -9.21
C ALA A 222 -27.47 -2.53 -10.08
N ARG A 223 -28.50 -3.37 -9.90
CA ARG A 223 -29.76 -3.33 -10.63
C ARG A 223 -30.92 -3.64 -9.68
N ASP A 224 -32.02 -2.91 -9.82
CA ASP A 224 -33.21 -3.15 -9.01
C ASP A 224 -33.78 -4.56 -9.27
N GLY A 225 -34.05 -5.31 -8.20
CA GLY A 225 -34.58 -6.68 -8.29
C GLY A 225 -33.58 -7.77 -8.68
N ALA A 226 -32.29 -7.45 -8.81
CA ALA A 226 -31.22 -8.43 -8.99
C ALA A 226 -30.56 -8.81 -7.63
N PRO A 227 -29.83 -9.94 -7.55
CA PRO A 227 -28.96 -10.23 -6.41
C PRO A 227 -27.91 -9.12 -6.16
N PRO A 228 -27.36 -8.99 -4.95
CA PRO A 228 -26.32 -8.01 -4.66
C PRO A 228 -25.11 -8.18 -5.60
N PRO A 229 -24.61 -7.12 -6.25
CA PRO A 229 -23.45 -7.22 -7.12
C PRO A 229 -22.16 -7.39 -6.33
N GLY A 230 -21.15 -7.94 -7.00
CA GLY A 230 -19.78 -7.99 -6.50
C GLY A 230 -19.24 -6.61 -6.15
N ARG A 231 -18.54 -6.54 -5.02
CA ARG A 231 -17.97 -5.30 -4.48
C ARG A 231 -16.71 -4.90 -5.26
N THR A 232 -16.09 -3.78 -4.90
CA THR A 232 -14.80 -3.37 -5.47
C THR A 232 -13.85 -2.79 -4.42
N VAL A 233 -12.55 -3.05 -4.58
CA VAL A 233 -11.49 -2.63 -3.65
C VAL A 233 -10.39 -1.90 -4.40
N ALA A 234 -10.07 -0.66 -3.99
CA ALA A 234 -8.99 0.14 -4.54
C ALA A 234 -7.76 0.13 -3.60
N VAL A 235 -6.60 -0.25 -4.12
CA VAL A 235 -5.35 -0.35 -3.35
C VAL A 235 -4.44 0.85 -3.62
N PHE A 236 -3.95 1.53 -2.58
CA PHE A 236 -3.18 2.79 -2.70
C PHE A 236 -1.67 2.63 -2.42
N ALA A 237 -0.88 3.55 -2.99
CA ALA A 237 0.59 3.54 -2.97
C ALA A 237 1.20 4.52 -1.94
N GLY A 238 0.37 5.04 -1.02
CA GLY A 238 0.73 5.92 0.09
C GLY A 238 -0.25 5.73 1.24
N GLY A 239 -0.15 6.54 2.29
CA GLY A 239 -1.18 6.60 3.33
C GLY A 239 -2.54 7.01 2.75
N LEU A 240 -3.63 6.64 3.42
CA LEU A 240 -4.99 6.94 2.93
C LEU A 240 -5.37 8.43 3.03
N ASP A 241 -4.57 9.23 3.74
CA ASP A 241 -4.58 10.70 3.70
C ASP A 241 -3.96 11.27 2.40
N HIS A 242 -3.19 10.47 1.67
CA HIS A 242 -2.61 10.80 0.37
C HIS A 242 -3.22 10.02 -0.82
N MET A 243 -4.47 9.55 -0.68
CA MET A 243 -5.21 8.92 -1.79
C MET A 243 -5.21 9.81 -3.05
N GLY A 244 -4.98 9.19 -4.20
CA GLY A 244 -4.90 9.90 -5.47
C GLY A 244 -5.07 8.98 -6.70
N PRO A 245 -5.36 9.57 -7.87
CA PRO A 245 -5.38 11.00 -8.16
C PRO A 245 -6.64 11.71 -7.61
N ARG A 246 -6.52 12.98 -7.21
CA ARG A 246 -7.64 13.77 -6.63
C ARG A 246 -8.88 13.84 -7.52
N HIS A 247 -8.71 13.76 -8.85
CA HIS A 247 -9.82 13.71 -9.80
C HIS A 247 -10.75 12.50 -9.58
N ASN A 248 -10.23 11.40 -9.05
CA ASN A 248 -11.00 10.19 -8.74
C ASN A 248 -11.67 10.25 -7.36
N ALA A 249 -11.68 11.39 -6.64
CA ALA A 249 -12.31 11.50 -5.32
C ALA A 249 -13.81 11.10 -5.33
N GLY A 250 -14.55 11.45 -6.39
CA GLY A 250 -15.94 11.03 -6.57
C GLY A 250 -16.11 9.52 -6.83
N LEU A 251 -15.11 8.89 -7.45
CA LEU A 251 -15.05 7.43 -7.59
C LEU A 251 -14.80 6.78 -6.23
N PHE A 252 -13.80 7.26 -5.47
CA PHE A 252 -13.45 6.69 -4.18
C PHE A 252 -14.61 6.76 -3.17
N ALA A 253 -15.31 7.90 -3.11
CA ALA A 253 -16.54 8.03 -2.32
C ALA A 253 -17.68 7.11 -2.80
N ALA A 254 -17.74 6.80 -4.10
CA ALA A 254 -18.72 5.85 -4.64
C ALA A 254 -18.37 4.38 -4.31
N ILE A 255 -17.08 4.03 -4.21
CA ILE A 255 -16.62 2.72 -3.72
C ILE A 255 -17.05 2.52 -2.27
N GLU A 256 -16.73 3.45 -1.37
CA GLU A 256 -17.12 3.39 0.04
C GLU A 256 -18.65 3.30 0.20
N ARG A 257 -19.40 4.13 -0.52
CA ARG A 257 -20.88 4.18 -0.46
C ARG A 257 -21.57 2.90 -0.93
N GLN A 258 -20.91 2.08 -1.76
CA GLN A 258 -21.46 0.81 -2.26
C GLN A 258 -20.86 -0.43 -1.56
N GLY A 259 -20.35 -0.27 -0.32
CA GLY A 259 -19.83 -1.38 0.47
C GLY A 259 -18.52 -1.96 -0.05
N GLY A 260 -17.78 -1.21 -0.88
CA GLY A 260 -16.40 -1.49 -1.23
C GLY A 260 -15.41 -0.90 -0.23
N ALA A 261 -14.10 -1.08 -0.49
CA ALA A 261 -13.04 -0.53 0.35
C ALA A 261 -11.93 0.20 -0.41
N LEU A 262 -11.27 1.12 0.29
CA LEU A 262 -10.07 1.83 -0.12
C LEU A 262 -8.96 1.43 0.85
N ILE A 263 -7.91 0.74 0.41
CA ILE A 263 -6.92 0.13 1.30
C ILE A 263 -5.47 0.54 1.02
N SER A 264 -4.61 0.43 2.03
CA SER A 264 -3.16 0.61 1.91
C SER A 264 -2.39 -0.27 2.89
N GLU A 265 -1.19 -0.69 2.50
CA GLU A 265 -0.17 -1.26 3.40
C GLU A 265 0.57 -0.15 4.19
N LEU A 266 0.38 1.13 3.85
CA LEU A 266 1.25 2.20 4.32
C LEU A 266 0.55 3.08 5.37
N PRO A 267 1.24 3.47 6.45
CA PRO A 267 0.66 4.26 7.53
C PRO A 267 0.31 5.69 7.08
N PRO A 268 -0.59 6.38 7.81
CA PRO A 268 -0.92 7.79 7.57
C PRO A 268 0.31 8.69 7.49
N GLY A 269 0.29 9.69 6.61
CA GLY A 269 1.39 10.59 6.31
C GLY A 269 2.40 10.04 5.30
N THR A 270 2.25 8.80 4.81
CA THR A 270 3.17 8.22 3.82
C THR A 270 2.88 8.76 2.43
N ILE A 271 3.80 9.57 1.89
CA ILE A 271 3.67 10.18 0.55
C ILE A 271 3.84 9.12 -0.55
N PRO A 272 2.95 9.08 -1.57
CA PRO A 272 3.08 8.18 -2.71
C PRO A 272 4.23 8.64 -3.64
N GLU A 273 5.13 7.70 -3.94
CA GLU A 273 6.33 7.89 -4.76
C GLU A 273 6.47 6.74 -5.78
N ALA A 274 7.30 6.92 -6.82
CA ALA A 274 7.40 6.00 -7.95
C ALA A 274 7.62 4.53 -7.53
N ARG A 275 8.52 4.27 -6.57
CA ARG A 275 8.79 2.91 -6.07
C ARG A 275 7.56 2.28 -5.42
N ARG A 276 6.77 3.06 -4.66
CA ARG A 276 5.60 2.55 -3.91
C ARG A 276 4.45 2.15 -4.83
N PHE A 277 4.32 2.75 -6.02
CA PHE A 277 3.35 2.27 -7.01
C PHE A 277 3.66 0.85 -7.50
N LEU A 278 4.94 0.49 -7.65
CA LEU A 278 5.36 -0.87 -8.01
C LEU A 278 5.18 -1.84 -6.83
N LEU A 279 5.53 -1.41 -5.61
CA LEU A 279 5.31 -2.20 -4.39
C LEU A 279 3.82 -2.50 -4.16
N ARG A 280 2.94 -1.51 -4.34
CA ARG A 280 1.49 -1.64 -4.21
C ARG A 280 0.92 -2.71 -5.15
N ASN A 281 1.42 -2.79 -6.39
CA ASN A 281 0.87 -3.69 -7.41
C ASN A 281 0.93 -5.18 -7.02
N ARG A 282 1.88 -5.60 -6.19
CA ARG A 282 1.94 -6.99 -5.68
C ARG A 282 0.73 -7.35 -4.81
N ILE A 283 0.15 -6.36 -4.10
CA ILE A 283 -1.05 -6.53 -3.27
C ILE A 283 -2.27 -6.74 -4.17
N ILE A 284 -2.39 -5.95 -5.26
CA ILE A 284 -3.44 -6.14 -6.27
C ILE A 284 -3.36 -7.55 -6.89
N ALA A 285 -2.15 -8.02 -7.21
CA ALA A 285 -1.94 -9.36 -7.75
C ALA A 285 -2.26 -10.48 -6.74
N ALA A 286 -1.83 -10.32 -5.47
CA ALA A 286 -2.03 -11.34 -4.44
C ALA A 286 -3.50 -11.50 -4.02
N LEU A 287 -4.25 -10.40 -3.92
CA LEU A 287 -5.69 -10.40 -3.60
C LEU A 287 -6.54 -11.12 -4.67
N ALA A 288 -6.06 -11.19 -5.91
CA ALA A 288 -6.82 -11.77 -7.01
C ALA A 288 -6.41 -13.21 -7.31
N ARG A 289 -7.37 -14.02 -7.78
CA ARG A 289 -7.10 -15.31 -8.42
C ARG A 289 -6.72 -15.16 -9.88
N THR A 290 -7.37 -14.20 -10.54
CA THR A 290 -7.22 -13.91 -11.98
C THR A 290 -6.97 -12.42 -12.19
N VAL A 291 -6.07 -12.07 -13.12
CA VAL A 291 -5.66 -10.69 -13.39
C VAL A 291 -5.85 -10.37 -14.88
N VAL A 292 -6.67 -9.37 -15.19
CA VAL A 292 -6.94 -8.92 -16.56
C VAL A 292 -6.20 -7.60 -16.84
N VAL A 293 -5.30 -7.63 -17.84
CA VAL A 293 -4.62 -6.45 -18.37
C VAL A 293 -5.44 -5.88 -19.54
N ALA A 294 -6.23 -4.83 -19.26
CA ALA A 294 -7.22 -4.29 -20.18
C ALA A 294 -6.61 -3.53 -21.38
N GLN A 295 -5.47 -2.86 -21.18
CA GLN A 295 -4.63 -2.27 -22.23
C GLN A 295 -3.31 -1.84 -21.59
N ALA A 296 -2.17 -2.13 -22.23
CA ALA A 296 -0.85 -1.75 -21.73
C ALA A 296 0.15 -1.61 -22.88
N ARG A 297 0.88 -0.49 -22.91
CA ARG A 297 2.10 -0.31 -23.71
C ARG A 297 3.28 -1.09 -23.12
N HIS A 298 4.32 -1.36 -23.92
CA HIS A 298 5.49 -2.17 -23.54
C HIS A 298 6.23 -1.73 -22.25
N ARG A 299 6.16 -0.45 -21.85
CA ARG A 299 6.69 0.06 -20.57
C ARG A 299 5.58 0.57 -19.63
N SER A 300 4.47 -0.17 -19.52
CA SER A 300 3.35 0.15 -18.62
C SER A 300 3.57 -0.44 -17.23
N GLY A 301 3.22 0.32 -16.17
CA GLY A 301 3.23 -0.17 -14.79
C GLY A 301 2.25 -1.33 -14.54
N ALA A 302 1.24 -1.53 -15.39
CA ALA A 302 0.34 -2.68 -15.31
C ALA A 302 1.04 -4.03 -15.61
N LEU A 303 2.14 -4.00 -16.39
CA LEU A 303 2.93 -5.21 -16.67
C LEU A 303 3.62 -5.74 -15.42
N ASN A 304 3.95 -4.86 -14.46
CA ASN A 304 4.48 -5.28 -13.17
C ASN A 304 3.43 -6.04 -12.33
N THR A 305 2.15 -5.65 -12.36
CA THR A 305 1.08 -6.44 -11.75
C THR A 305 0.94 -7.82 -12.42
N ALA A 306 1.02 -7.88 -13.75
CA ALA A 306 0.99 -9.14 -14.50
C ALA A 306 2.19 -10.06 -14.17
N THR A 307 3.39 -9.50 -13.98
CA THR A 307 4.56 -10.26 -13.50
C THR A 307 4.33 -10.84 -12.11
N TRP A 308 3.88 -10.02 -11.16
CA TRP A 308 3.53 -10.48 -9.81
C TRP A 308 2.46 -11.57 -9.82
N ALA A 309 1.45 -11.43 -10.68
CA ALA A 309 0.39 -12.40 -10.84
C ALA A 309 0.92 -13.77 -11.30
N ALA A 310 1.74 -13.78 -12.36
CA ALA A 310 2.35 -15.01 -12.87
C ALA A 310 3.29 -15.68 -11.84
N GLU A 311 4.09 -14.90 -11.10
CA GLU A 311 4.95 -15.42 -10.03
C GLU A 311 4.16 -16.04 -8.87
N LEU A 312 2.98 -15.50 -8.55
CA LEU A 312 2.06 -16.00 -7.51
C LEU A 312 1.12 -17.11 -8.03
N GLY A 313 1.36 -17.66 -9.22
CA GLY A 313 0.54 -18.72 -9.82
C GLY A 313 -0.90 -18.29 -10.12
N ARG A 314 -1.13 -17.00 -10.35
CA ARG A 314 -2.42 -16.43 -10.75
C ARG A 314 -2.59 -16.53 -12.26
N GLU A 315 -3.83 -16.67 -12.70
CA GLU A 315 -4.14 -16.63 -14.13
C GLU A 315 -4.05 -15.19 -14.62
N VAL A 316 -3.32 -14.97 -15.72
CA VAL A 316 -3.19 -13.64 -16.33
C VAL A 316 -3.85 -13.68 -17.69
N TYR A 317 -4.74 -12.72 -17.95
CA TYR A 317 -5.35 -12.49 -19.25
C TYR A 317 -4.95 -11.10 -19.75
N ALA A 318 -4.73 -10.95 -21.05
CA ALA A 318 -4.42 -9.66 -21.66
C ALA A 318 -5.32 -9.40 -22.87
N ALA A 319 -5.77 -8.15 -22.99
CA ALA A 319 -6.62 -7.71 -24.09
C ALA A 319 -5.79 -7.50 -25.37
N PRO A 320 -6.03 -8.28 -26.44
CA PRO A 320 -5.29 -8.14 -27.69
C PRO A 320 -5.63 -6.82 -28.39
N GLY A 321 -4.70 -6.25 -29.15
CA GLY A 321 -4.99 -5.08 -29.98
C GLY A 321 -4.22 -5.07 -31.29
N GLY A 322 -4.58 -4.13 -32.17
CA GLY A 322 -3.90 -3.93 -33.46
C GLY A 322 -2.39 -3.76 -33.30
N ILE A 323 -1.62 -4.39 -34.19
CA ILE A 323 -0.14 -4.34 -34.18
C ILE A 323 0.42 -2.95 -34.51
N ASP A 324 -0.43 -2.08 -35.07
CA ASP A 324 -0.23 -0.67 -35.34
C ASP A 324 -0.51 0.24 -34.13
N ASN A 325 -1.17 -0.25 -33.08
CA ASN A 325 -1.47 0.54 -31.88
C ASN A 325 -0.39 0.38 -30.79
N PRO A 326 0.47 1.39 -30.54
CA PRO A 326 1.52 1.31 -29.52
C PRO A 326 0.98 1.10 -28.10
N GLU A 327 -0.26 1.52 -27.80
CA GLU A 327 -0.88 1.35 -26.47
C GLU A 327 -1.25 -0.12 -26.14
N ASN A 328 -1.27 -1.03 -27.12
CA ASN A 328 -1.52 -2.47 -26.90
C ASN A 328 -0.24 -3.33 -26.93
N THR A 329 0.93 -2.76 -27.23
CA THR A 329 2.20 -3.50 -27.39
C THR A 329 2.59 -4.37 -26.20
N GLY A 330 2.32 -3.92 -24.98
CA GLY A 330 2.56 -4.69 -23.75
C GLY A 330 1.60 -5.87 -23.58
N CYS A 331 0.30 -5.69 -23.87
CA CYS A 331 -0.66 -6.79 -23.88
C CYS A 331 -0.28 -7.85 -24.93
N ASN A 332 -0.01 -7.43 -26.16
CA ASN A 332 0.37 -8.33 -27.25
C ASN A 332 1.67 -9.09 -26.92
N HIS A 333 2.64 -8.43 -26.27
CA HIS A 333 3.88 -9.07 -25.82
C HIS A 333 3.66 -10.07 -24.68
N LEU A 334 2.78 -9.78 -23.70
CA LEU A 334 2.41 -10.76 -22.67
C LEU A 334 1.80 -12.03 -23.26
N ILE A 335 0.93 -11.89 -24.27
CA ILE A 335 0.30 -13.02 -24.98
C ILE A 335 1.36 -13.81 -25.76
N HIS A 336 2.17 -13.12 -26.57
CA HIS A 336 3.24 -13.72 -27.36
C HIS A 336 4.23 -14.54 -26.52
N ASP A 337 4.63 -14.00 -25.36
CA ASP A 337 5.60 -14.62 -24.46
C ASP A 337 5.00 -15.75 -23.60
N GLY A 338 3.71 -16.09 -23.76
CA GLY A 338 3.01 -17.06 -22.91
C GLY A 338 2.82 -16.62 -21.46
N LYS A 339 3.02 -15.33 -21.16
CA LYS A 339 2.87 -14.72 -19.82
C LYS A 339 1.42 -14.32 -19.52
N ALA A 340 0.55 -14.31 -20.53
CA ALA A 340 -0.88 -14.12 -20.40
C ALA A 340 -1.65 -14.93 -21.44
N MET A 341 -2.84 -15.41 -21.08
CA MET A 341 -3.83 -15.89 -22.01
C MET A 341 -4.49 -14.72 -22.75
N ILE A 342 -5.01 -14.97 -23.95
CA ILE A 342 -5.74 -13.96 -24.72
C ILE A 342 -7.13 -13.74 -24.11
N LEU A 343 -7.50 -12.49 -23.84
CA LEU A 343 -8.87 -12.13 -23.47
C LEU A 343 -9.76 -12.19 -24.73
N ILE A 344 -10.53 -13.27 -24.87
CA ILE A 344 -11.38 -13.52 -26.05
C ILE A 344 -12.60 -12.59 -26.07
N SER A 345 -13.17 -12.25 -24.91
CA SER A 345 -14.34 -11.39 -24.77
C SER A 345 -14.28 -10.55 -23.50
N ALA A 346 -14.70 -9.29 -23.57
CA ALA A 346 -14.95 -8.46 -22.40
C ALA A 346 -16.42 -8.57 -21.90
N ASN A 347 -17.28 -9.27 -22.64
CA ASN A 347 -18.71 -9.43 -22.33
C ASN A 347 -19.07 -10.82 -21.77
N ASN A 348 -18.20 -11.82 -21.94
CA ASN A 348 -18.30 -13.13 -21.29
C ASN A 348 -16.99 -13.39 -20.52
N LEU A 349 -17.11 -13.71 -19.22
CA LEU A 349 -16.00 -14.04 -18.32
C LEU A 349 -15.99 -15.51 -17.90
N GLU A 350 -16.79 -16.35 -18.55
CA GLU A 350 -16.74 -17.81 -18.42
C GLU A 350 -15.31 -18.33 -18.69
N GLY A 351 -14.76 -19.10 -17.76
CA GLY A 351 -13.37 -19.57 -17.80
C GLY A 351 -12.32 -18.54 -17.37
N ILE A 352 -12.69 -17.30 -17.07
CA ILE A 352 -11.84 -16.25 -16.47
C ILE A 352 -12.19 -16.09 -14.99
N CYS A 353 -13.48 -16.14 -14.68
CA CYS A 353 -14.05 -16.20 -13.35
C CYS A 353 -14.62 -17.59 -13.07
N HIS A 354 -14.81 -17.89 -11.78
CA HIS A 354 -15.55 -19.05 -11.32
C HIS A 354 -17.07 -18.85 -11.50
N ALA A 355 -17.88 -19.84 -11.14
CA ALA A 355 -19.33 -19.73 -11.21
C ALA A 355 -19.85 -18.54 -10.39
N SER A 356 -20.83 -17.81 -10.94
CA SER A 356 -21.46 -16.67 -10.27
C SER A 356 -22.04 -17.06 -8.91
N HIS A 357 -21.90 -16.18 -7.93
CA HIS A 357 -22.34 -16.39 -6.55
C HIS A 357 -22.91 -15.09 -5.97
N GLU A 358 -23.67 -15.18 -4.88
CA GLU A 358 -23.94 -13.96 -4.10
C GLU A 358 -22.66 -13.55 -3.35
N PRO A 359 -22.33 -12.25 -3.27
CA PRO A 359 -21.20 -11.78 -2.45
C PRO A 359 -21.39 -12.21 -1.00
N ILE A 360 -20.32 -12.72 -0.38
CA ILE A 360 -20.36 -13.14 1.02
C ILE A 360 -20.58 -11.89 1.88
N GLY A 361 -21.68 -11.84 2.61
CA GLY A 361 -22.03 -10.77 3.55
C GLY A 361 -21.93 -11.25 4.99
N GLU A 362 -21.18 -10.51 5.81
CA GLU A 362 -20.85 -10.70 7.23
C GLU A 362 -20.46 -12.13 7.68
N SER A 363 -19.30 -12.22 8.34
CA SER A 363 -18.72 -13.49 8.78
C SER A 363 -19.71 -14.34 9.59
N PRO A 364 -19.80 -15.66 9.33
CA PRO A 364 -20.65 -16.52 10.12
C PRO A 364 -20.15 -16.53 11.57
N THR A 365 -20.96 -15.98 12.49
CA THR A 365 -20.78 -16.20 13.92
C THR A 365 -20.61 -17.70 14.14
N PRO A 366 -19.56 -18.18 14.84
CA PRO A 366 -19.30 -19.61 14.94
C PRO A 366 -20.48 -20.31 15.61
N THR A 367 -21.27 -21.02 14.81
CA THR A 367 -22.46 -21.72 15.26
C THR A 367 -22.03 -22.85 16.19
N ALA A 368 -22.26 -22.68 17.48
CA ALA A 368 -21.95 -23.70 18.47
C ALA A 368 -22.70 -25.00 18.11
N GLY A 369 -21.94 -26.05 17.75
CA GLY A 369 -22.50 -27.36 17.48
C GLY A 369 -23.15 -27.97 18.73
N PRO A 370 -24.22 -28.78 18.58
CA PRO A 370 -24.94 -29.35 19.73
C PRO A 370 -24.22 -30.55 20.35
N GLY A 371 -24.05 -30.54 21.68
CA GLY A 371 -23.43 -31.61 22.50
C GLY A 371 -21.89 -31.58 22.48
N THR A 372 -21.15 -31.94 23.53
CA THR A 372 -21.45 -32.48 24.88
C THR A 372 -20.16 -32.25 25.74
N THR A 373 -20.12 -32.14 27.07
CA THR A 373 -20.99 -32.58 28.18
C THR A 373 -20.86 -31.60 29.38
N GLN A 374 -21.80 -31.64 30.34
CA GLN A 374 -21.73 -30.90 31.61
C GLN A 374 -20.56 -31.36 32.51
N VAL A 375 -19.89 -30.42 33.17
CA VAL A 375 -19.31 -30.62 34.52
C VAL A 375 -19.68 -29.40 35.36
N GLN A 376 -20.24 -29.63 36.55
CA GLN A 376 -20.87 -28.61 37.38
C GLN A 376 -20.22 -28.56 38.76
N ALA A 377 -19.57 -27.44 39.08
CA ALA A 377 -19.22 -26.97 40.43
C ALA A 377 -18.78 -25.48 40.30
N GLY A 378 -19.15 -24.53 41.15
CA GLY A 378 -20.02 -24.57 42.34
C GLY A 378 -19.51 -23.59 43.39
N LEU A 379 -20.41 -22.79 43.99
CA LEU A 379 -20.20 -21.89 45.16
C LEU A 379 -19.38 -20.61 44.90
N THR A 380 -19.54 -19.46 45.59
CA THR A 380 -20.71 -18.73 46.15
C THR A 380 -20.28 -17.25 46.34
N GLU A 381 -21.22 -16.30 46.29
CA GLU A 381 -21.22 -14.91 46.85
C GLU A 381 -19.90 -14.16 47.15
N CYS A 382 -19.83 -12.87 46.74
CA CYS A 382 -20.10 -11.80 47.70
C CYS A 382 -20.39 -10.44 47.03
N VAL A 383 -21.27 -9.66 47.66
CA VAL A 383 -21.73 -8.32 47.25
C VAL A 383 -20.98 -7.25 48.05
N THR A 384 -20.62 -6.12 47.42
CA THR A 384 -20.71 -4.77 48.02
C THR A 384 -20.53 -3.66 46.97
N GLU A 385 -21.54 -2.79 46.83
CA GLU A 385 -21.32 -1.41 46.41
C GLU A 385 -20.80 -0.58 47.61
N PRO A 386 -20.26 0.63 47.37
CA PRO A 386 -21.06 1.77 47.82
C PRO A 386 -21.14 2.94 46.82
N THR A 387 -22.02 3.89 47.14
CA THR A 387 -22.65 4.85 46.24
C THR A 387 -22.09 6.29 46.32
N VAL A 388 -22.15 6.99 45.19
CA VAL A 388 -22.14 8.46 44.92
C VAL A 388 -21.44 9.47 45.87
N ALA A 389 -20.68 10.39 45.26
CA ALA A 389 -20.65 11.81 45.65
C ALA A 389 -20.44 12.73 44.43
N SER A 390 -21.04 13.92 44.40
CA SER A 390 -21.02 14.85 43.25
C SER A 390 -20.43 16.24 43.59
N ALA A 391 -19.73 16.84 42.64
CA ALA A 391 -19.38 18.28 42.51
C ALA A 391 -18.44 18.44 41.29
N ALA A 392 -18.29 19.57 40.59
CA ALA A 392 -19.13 20.76 40.37
C ALA A 392 -18.60 21.49 39.10
N ARG A 393 -19.36 22.42 38.51
CA ARG A 393 -18.90 23.27 37.37
C ARG A 393 -18.11 24.51 37.85
N PRO A 394 -17.23 25.05 36.98
CA PRO A 394 -17.37 26.43 36.47
C PRO A 394 -17.23 26.47 34.93
N THR A 395 -18.09 27.11 34.12
CA THR A 395 -18.39 28.55 33.90
C THR A 395 -17.26 29.38 33.28
N ASP A 396 -17.41 29.60 31.96
CA ASP A 396 -17.10 30.76 31.11
C ASP A 396 -15.89 31.68 31.37
N GLY A 397 -15.11 31.88 30.31
CA GLY A 397 -14.05 32.89 30.19
C GLY A 397 -13.76 33.24 28.73
N ASN A 398 -14.63 34.04 28.11
CA ASN A 398 -14.45 34.60 26.76
C ASN A 398 -13.39 35.72 26.76
N HIS A 399 -12.38 35.70 25.86
CA HIS A 399 -11.52 36.86 25.51
C HIS A 399 -10.73 36.64 24.20
N GLY A 400 -10.73 37.67 23.33
CA GLY A 400 -9.54 38.07 22.55
C GLY A 400 -9.38 37.57 21.11
N CYS A 401 -9.36 38.51 20.16
CA CYS A 401 -8.92 38.31 18.77
C CYS A 401 -7.43 38.66 18.59
N ASP A 402 -6.96 38.55 17.34
CA ASP A 402 -5.69 39.06 16.77
C ASP A 402 -4.42 38.25 17.18
N ASP A 403 -3.33 38.13 16.41
CA ASP A 403 -2.86 38.91 15.25
C ASP A 403 -1.99 38.03 14.29
N ASP A 404 -1.56 38.62 13.16
CA ASP A 404 -0.81 38.04 12.04
C ASP A 404 0.57 37.43 12.37
N GLY A 405 0.85 36.25 11.81
CA GLY A 405 2.05 35.44 12.09
C GLY A 405 2.86 35.01 10.86
N ARG A 406 2.92 35.83 9.80
CA ARG A 406 3.57 35.48 8.51
C ARG A 406 5.11 35.39 8.60
N SER A 407 5.63 34.29 9.15
CA SER A 407 7.06 34.06 9.29
C SER A 407 7.76 33.79 7.94
N LYS A 408 8.85 34.53 7.69
CA LYS A 408 9.63 34.50 6.45
C LYS A 408 10.47 33.21 6.37
N LYS A 409 10.14 32.28 5.47
CA LYS A 409 11.04 31.15 5.14
C LYS A 409 12.37 31.67 4.61
N SER A 410 13.48 31.25 5.23
CA SER A 410 14.82 31.56 4.74
C SER A 410 15.10 30.89 3.40
N ARG A 411 15.75 31.63 2.50
CA ARG A 411 16.29 31.08 1.24
C ARG A 411 17.54 30.28 1.59
N LYS A 412 17.44 28.95 1.61
CA LYS A 412 18.61 28.06 1.64
C LYS A 412 19.11 27.81 0.22
N ASP A 413 20.43 27.72 0.08
CA ASP A 413 21.09 27.36 -1.17
C ASP A 413 20.76 25.93 -1.62
N LEU A 414 20.98 25.66 -2.89
CA LEU A 414 20.67 24.37 -3.50
C LEU A 414 21.66 23.29 -3.03
N PRO A 415 21.20 22.08 -2.64
CA PRO A 415 22.07 20.93 -2.38
C PRO A 415 23.03 20.66 -3.53
N GLU A 416 24.23 20.20 -3.20
CA GLU A 416 25.32 19.99 -4.17
C GLU A 416 24.91 19.06 -5.32
N GLU A 417 24.27 17.94 -5.00
CA GLU A 417 23.73 16.96 -5.95
C GLU A 417 22.79 17.60 -6.99
N GLN A 418 21.90 18.48 -6.55
CA GLN A 418 20.95 19.17 -7.41
C GLN A 418 21.64 20.22 -8.29
N ARG A 419 22.65 20.92 -7.76
CA ARG A 419 23.45 21.90 -8.52
C ARG A 419 24.31 21.20 -9.58
N THR A 420 24.90 20.05 -9.25
CA THR A 420 25.69 19.22 -10.17
C THR A 420 24.81 18.65 -11.29
N LEU A 421 23.62 18.15 -10.96
CA LEU A 421 22.69 17.63 -11.96
C LEU A 421 22.18 18.71 -12.93
N LEU A 422 21.85 19.91 -12.44
CA LEU A 422 21.45 21.04 -13.29
C LEU A 422 22.54 21.46 -14.29
N LYS A 423 23.80 21.48 -13.84
CA LYS A 423 24.96 21.73 -14.71
C LYS A 423 25.08 20.65 -15.80
N ALA A 424 24.97 19.37 -15.44
CA ALA A 424 25.05 18.27 -16.41
C ALA A 424 23.92 18.31 -17.45
N VAL A 425 22.67 18.57 -17.04
CA VAL A 425 21.52 18.75 -17.95
C VAL A 425 21.76 19.92 -18.94
N ARG A 426 22.35 21.03 -18.47
CA ARG A 426 22.76 22.13 -19.36
C ARG A 426 23.91 21.75 -20.29
N ALA A 427 24.90 21.01 -19.80
CA ALA A 427 26.06 20.59 -20.57
C ALA A 427 25.68 19.59 -21.70
N CYS A 428 24.75 18.66 -21.46
CA CYS A 428 24.16 17.83 -22.53
C CYS A 428 23.58 18.71 -23.66
N ARG A 429 22.74 19.69 -23.30
CA ARG A 429 22.10 20.60 -24.27
C ARG A 429 23.10 21.48 -25.01
N ALA A 430 24.16 21.95 -24.34
CA ALA A 430 25.25 22.70 -24.97
C ALA A 430 26.09 21.86 -25.94
N ARG A 431 26.12 20.54 -25.77
CA ARG A 431 26.76 19.57 -26.69
C ARG A 431 25.79 19.02 -27.75
N HIS A 432 24.59 19.62 -27.89
CA HIS A 432 23.52 19.15 -28.78
C HIS A 432 23.04 17.70 -28.52
N LEU A 433 23.22 17.19 -27.29
CA LEU A 433 22.69 15.91 -26.85
C LEU A 433 21.32 16.10 -26.17
N GLU A 434 20.41 15.16 -26.39
CA GLU A 434 19.17 15.08 -25.61
C GLU A 434 19.53 14.79 -24.14
N ALA A 435 19.04 15.62 -23.22
CA ALA A 435 19.32 15.50 -21.79
C ALA A 435 18.45 14.42 -21.12
N THR A 436 18.51 13.19 -21.62
CA THR A 436 17.91 12.02 -20.96
C THR A 436 18.73 11.65 -19.71
N CYS A 437 18.13 10.96 -18.75
CA CYS A 437 18.84 10.50 -17.54
C CYS A 437 20.05 9.61 -17.88
N GLU A 438 19.97 8.84 -18.97
CA GLU A 438 21.04 7.99 -19.50
C GLU A 438 22.22 8.83 -20.00
N ASN A 439 21.96 9.84 -20.86
CA ASN A 439 22.99 10.74 -21.36
C ASN A 439 23.60 11.63 -20.26
N VAL A 440 22.78 12.03 -19.28
CA VAL A 440 23.22 12.84 -18.13
C VAL A 440 24.09 12.02 -17.17
N SER A 441 23.76 10.75 -16.91
CA SER A 441 24.60 9.86 -16.10
C SER A 441 25.93 9.53 -16.81
N ALA A 442 25.89 9.19 -18.10
CA ALA A 442 27.10 8.96 -18.90
C ALA A 442 28.01 10.20 -18.96
N LEU A 443 27.44 11.40 -19.02
CA LEU A 443 28.19 12.65 -18.95
C LEU A 443 28.85 12.86 -17.58
N LEU A 444 28.12 12.63 -16.49
CA LEU A 444 28.65 12.77 -15.12
C LEU A 444 29.78 11.76 -14.85
N GLU A 445 29.66 10.53 -15.35
CA GLU A 445 30.72 9.53 -15.27
C GLU A 445 31.99 9.98 -16.01
N GLN A 446 31.85 10.53 -17.23
CA GLN A 446 32.97 11.11 -18.00
C GLN A 446 33.60 12.34 -17.32
N GLU A 447 32.82 13.13 -16.58
CA GLU A 447 33.29 14.32 -15.85
C GLU A 447 33.85 13.99 -14.46
N GLY A 448 34.03 12.70 -14.12
CA GLY A 448 34.68 12.26 -12.89
C GLY A 448 33.74 12.13 -11.68
N HIS A 449 32.43 12.01 -11.91
CA HIS A 449 31.41 11.84 -10.88
C HIS A 449 30.75 10.44 -10.92
N PRO A 450 31.50 9.33 -10.76
CA PRO A 450 31.00 7.96 -10.93
C PRO A 450 29.99 7.51 -9.84
N ALA A 451 29.81 8.31 -8.78
CA ALA A 451 28.73 8.08 -7.83
C ALA A 451 27.35 8.16 -8.51
N TYR A 452 27.16 9.12 -9.42
CA TYR A 452 25.89 9.46 -10.07
C TYR A 452 25.50 8.44 -11.16
N THR A 453 25.26 7.20 -10.72
CA THR A 453 24.66 6.14 -11.52
C THR A 453 23.31 6.59 -12.10
N LEU A 454 22.84 5.89 -13.15
CA LEU A 454 21.53 6.16 -13.75
C LEU A 454 20.39 6.19 -12.70
N GLN A 455 20.49 5.34 -11.67
CA GLN A 455 19.53 5.32 -10.56
C GLN A 455 19.57 6.60 -9.71
N GLU A 456 20.76 7.10 -9.36
CA GLU A 456 20.92 8.35 -8.60
C GLU A 456 20.52 9.58 -9.42
N VAL A 457 20.81 9.59 -10.72
CA VAL A 457 20.36 10.62 -11.65
C VAL A 457 18.84 10.65 -11.76
N LEU A 458 18.19 9.48 -11.90
CA LEU A 458 16.72 9.36 -11.91
C LEU A 458 16.09 9.83 -10.58
N GLN A 459 16.67 9.44 -9.44
CA GLN A 459 16.18 9.81 -8.12
C GLN A 459 16.29 11.33 -7.89
N THR A 460 17.44 11.92 -8.20
CA THR A 460 17.69 13.36 -8.05
C THR A 460 16.85 14.16 -9.05
N ALA A 461 16.74 13.75 -10.31
CA ALA A 461 15.89 14.40 -11.31
C ALA A 461 14.42 14.43 -10.86
N GLY A 462 13.87 13.30 -10.38
CA GLY A 462 12.50 13.23 -9.88
C GLY A 462 12.25 14.14 -8.67
N ALA A 463 13.20 14.24 -7.74
CA ALA A 463 13.11 15.18 -6.62
C ALA A 463 13.15 16.65 -7.07
N MET A 464 13.89 16.94 -8.15
CA MET A 464 14.00 18.27 -8.76
C MET A 464 12.77 18.65 -9.60
N GLU A 465 12.08 17.69 -10.21
CA GLU A 465 10.78 17.92 -10.85
C GLU A 465 9.70 18.25 -9.81
N LEU A 466 9.62 17.50 -8.72
CA LEU A 466 8.67 17.73 -7.62
C LEU A 466 8.88 19.10 -6.92
N THR A 467 10.10 19.64 -6.96
CA THR A 467 10.43 20.96 -6.43
C THR A 467 10.43 22.07 -7.49
N GLY A 468 10.02 21.76 -8.72
CA GLY A 468 9.86 22.71 -9.83
C GLY A 468 11.17 23.26 -10.38
N LEU A 469 12.30 22.56 -10.21
CA LEU A 469 13.64 22.93 -10.68
C LEU A 469 13.96 22.34 -12.07
N LEU A 470 13.43 21.15 -12.34
CA LEU A 470 13.45 20.49 -13.64
C LEU A 470 12.02 20.24 -14.14
N ALA A 471 11.87 20.02 -15.44
CA ALA A 471 10.68 19.46 -16.07
C ALA A 471 11.12 18.40 -17.09
N SER A 472 10.39 17.29 -17.16
CA SER A 472 10.66 16.19 -18.10
C SER A 472 9.51 16.02 -19.08
N GLU A 473 9.81 16.17 -20.37
CA GLU A 473 8.90 15.90 -21.47
C GLU A 473 9.53 14.81 -22.35
N GLY A 474 8.81 13.72 -22.59
CA GLY A 474 9.32 12.58 -23.35
C GLY A 474 10.51 11.83 -22.72
N GLY A 475 10.92 12.18 -21.48
CA GLY A 475 12.13 11.68 -20.84
C GLY A 475 13.35 12.60 -21.02
N VAL A 476 13.20 13.76 -21.66
CA VAL A 476 14.24 14.78 -21.80
C VAL A 476 14.12 15.81 -20.67
N LEU A 477 15.17 15.95 -19.87
CA LEU A 477 15.22 16.88 -18.75
C LEU A 477 15.47 18.31 -19.21
N THR A 478 14.69 19.26 -18.68
CA THR A 478 14.81 20.69 -18.98
C THR A 478 14.82 21.54 -17.69
N PRO A 479 15.79 22.46 -17.52
CA PRO A 479 15.79 23.38 -16.36
C PRO A 479 14.68 24.42 -16.45
N THR A 480 13.82 24.49 -15.43
CA THR A 480 12.78 25.51 -15.29
C THR A 480 13.39 26.89 -15.00
N ARG A 481 12.59 27.96 -15.03
CA ARG A 481 13.06 29.31 -14.64
C ARG A 481 13.63 29.34 -13.21
N ASP A 482 12.93 28.72 -12.25
CA ASP A 482 13.36 28.64 -10.86
C ASP A 482 14.64 27.79 -10.68
N GLY A 483 14.77 26.68 -11.40
CA GLY A 483 16.00 25.89 -11.44
C GLY A 483 17.17 26.69 -12.02
N GLN A 484 16.91 27.45 -13.10
CA GLN A 484 17.93 28.27 -13.74
C GLN A 484 18.42 29.43 -12.85
N GLU A 485 17.54 30.02 -12.04
CA GLU A 485 17.88 31.11 -11.13
C GLU A 485 18.62 30.62 -9.87
N LYS A 486 18.25 29.45 -9.33
CA LYS A 486 18.89 28.86 -8.13
C LYS A 486 20.26 28.23 -8.40
N GLU A 487 20.57 27.83 -9.63
CA GLU A 487 21.91 27.34 -10.00
C GLU A 487 22.92 28.47 -10.20
N ARG A 488 22.45 29.67 -10.56
CA ARG A 488 23.28 30.88 -10.78
C ARG A 488 23.64 31.62 -9.48
N ARG A 489 23.18 31.10 -8.34
CA ARG A 489 23.39 31.60 -6.97
C ARG A 489 24.22 30.58 -6.18
#